data_AF-A0A1Q7GAQ7-F1
#
_entry.id   AF-A0A1Q7GAQ7-F1
#
_cell.length_a   1.000
_cell.length_b   1.000
_cell.length_c   1.000
_cell.angle_alpha   90.00
_cell.angle_beta   90.00
_cell.angle_gamma   90.00
#
_symmetry.space_group_name_H-M   'P 1'
#
loop_
_entity.id
_entity.type
_entity.pdbx_description
1 polymer ?
#
loop_
_entity_poly.entity_id
_entity_poly.type
_entity_poly.pdbx_seq_one_letter_code
_entity_poly.pdbx_strand_id
1 'polypeptide(L)' 'MYLFSMKNGKKKLAYGRSPEDALEILGFRLTPAEMAEIIREEHIKVNQRELQQYVPLLG' A
#
# COMPACT_ATOMS: atom_id res chain seq x y z
N MET A 1 -7.95 -3.83 4.42
CA MET A 1 -6.80 -3.69 3.49
C MET A 1 -6.19 -2.33 3.70
N TYR A 2 -4.92 -2.15 3.35
CA TYR A 2 -4.23 -0.88 3.46
C TYR A 2 -3.65 -0.49 2.10
N LEU A 3 -3.92 0.74 1.66
CA LEU A 3 -3.29 1.33 0.50
C LEU A 3 -2.21 2.29 0.96
N PHE A 4 -0.97 2.00 0.59
CA PHE A 4 0.18 2.85 0.86
C PHE A 4 0.42 3.77 -0.32
N SER A 5 0.59 5.07 -0.06
CA SER A 5 1.05 6.03 -1.08
C SER A 5 2.50 5.77 -1.44
N MET A 6 2.83 5.90 -2.72
CA MET A 6 4.20 5.93 -3.22
C MET A 6 4.56 7.35 -3.66
N LYS A 7 5.84 7.69 -3.57
CA LYS A 7 6.39 8.98 -4.05
C LYS A 7 6.15 9.22 -5.54
N ASN A 8 6.03 8.17 -6.33
CA ASN A 8 5.71 8.23 -7.76
C ASN A 8 4.21 8.52 -8.06
N GLY A 9 3.38 8.74 -7.04
CA GLY A 9 1.95 9.03 -7.17
C GLY A 9 1.05 7.78 -7.28
N LYS A 10 1.63 6.58 -7.38
CA LYS A 10 0.90 5.32 -7.35
C LYS A 10 0.60 4.89 -5.92
N LYS A 11 -0.26 3.89 -5.76
CA LYS A 11 -0.55 3.25 -4.48
C LYS A 11 -0.29 1.76 -4.55
N LYS A 12 0.15 1.19 -3.42
CA LYS A 12 0.27 -0.27 -3.27
C LYS A 12 -0.67 -0.79 -2.21
N LEU A 13 -1.41 -1.83 -2.59
CA LEU A 13 -2.36 -2.53 -1.74
C LEU A 13 -1.67 -3.61 -0.91
N ALA A 14 -1.71 -3.53 0.40
CA ALA A 14 -1.31 -4.62 1.29
C ALA A 14 -2.44 -5.11 2.18
N TYR A 15 -2.25 -6.34 2.66
CA TYR A 15 -3.13 -7.01 3.60
C TYR A 15 -2.35 -7.20 4.89
N GLY A 16 -2.97 -6.84 6.01
CA GLY A 16 -2.40 -7.00 7.33
C GLY A 16 -3.44 -6.68 8.38
N ARG A 17 -3.17 -7.09 9.62
CA ARG A 17 -4.04 -6.81 10.77
C ARG A 17 -3.96 -5.33 11.18
N SER A 18 -2.76 -4.76 11.05
CA SER A 18 -2.40 -3.38 11.32
C SER A 18 -1.70 -2.76 10.10
N PRO A 19 -1.59 -1.42 10.00
CA PRO A 19 -0.80 -0.79 8.94
C PRO A 19 0.68 -1.22 8.98
N GLU A 20 1.27 -1.45 10.15
CA GLU A 20 2.64 -1.95 10.29
C GLU A 20 2.79 -3.37 9.72
N ASP A 21 1.89 -4.27 10.12
CA ASP A 21 1.81 -5.66 9.63
C ASP A 21 1.61 -5.70 8.10
N ALA A 22 0.73 -4.83 7.59
CA ALA A 22 0.50 -4.68 6.17
C ALA A 22 1.76 -4.16 5.44
N LEU A 23 2.50 -3.22 6.03
CA LEU A 23 3.74 -2.67 5.50
C LEU A 23 4.88 -3.70 5.52
N GLU A 24 4.98 -4.53 6.55
CA GLU A 24 5.93 -5.65 6.59
C GLU A 24 5.63 -6.66 5.48
N ILE A 25 4.37 -7.09 5.34
CA ILE A 25 3.89 -7.96 4.25
C ILE A 25 4.17 -7.33 2.88
N LEU A 26 4.01 -6.02 2.76
CA LEU A 26 4.36 -5.26 1.58
C LEU A 26 5.85 -5.35 1.26
N GLY A 27 6.72 -5.26 2.28
CA GLY A 27 8.18 -5.35 2.14
C GLY A 27 8.67 -6.74 1.71
N PHE A 28 7.98 -7.82 2.10
CA PHE A 28 8.35 -9.17 1.66
C PHE A 28 8.16 -9.41 0.16
N ARG A 29 7.23 -8.68 -0.48
CA ARG A 29 6.90 -8.84 -1.91
C ARG A 29 7.49 -7.75 -2.80
N LEU A 30 7.86 -6.61 -2.22
CA LEU A 30 8.44 -5.48 -2.95
C LEU A 30 9.95 -5.58 -2.95
N THR A 31 10.56 -5.04 -4.00
CA THR A 31 12.00 -4.83 -4.00
C THR A 31 12.39 -3.71 -3.01
N PRO A 32 13.64 -3.69 -2.51
CA PRO A 32 14.13 -2.60 -1.66
C PRO A 32 13.94 -1.22 -2.28
N ALA A 33 14.06 -1.11 -3.61
CA ALA A 33 13.83 0.11 -4.36
C ALA A 33 12.37 0.56 -4.30
N GLU A 34 11.41 -0.34 -4.54
CA GLU A 34 9.98 0.01 -4.43
C GLU A 34 9.57 0.31 -2.99
N MET A 35 10.16 -0.38 -2.01
CA MET A 35 9.89 -0.13 -0.59
C MET A 35 10.39 1.26 -0.16
N ALA A 36 11.47 1.77 -0.76
CA ALA A 36 11.98 3.12 -0.51
C ALA A 36 11.07 4.23 -1.08
N GLU A 37 10.23 3.87 -2.05
CA GLU A 37 9.22 4.76 -2.63
C GLU A 37 7.94 4.84 -1.79
N ILE A 38 7.73 3.90 -0.86
CA ILE A 38 6.54 3.87 -0.01
C ILE A 38 6.62 4.93 1.10
N ILE A 39 5.54 5.70 1.23
CA ILE A 39 5.36 6.69 2.29
C ILE A 39 4.60 6.02 3.43
N ARG A 40 5.31 5.62 4.49
CA ARG A 40 4.76 4.81 5.60
C ARG A 40 3.66 5.53 6.38
N GLU A 41 3.79 6.84 6.50
CA GLU A 41 2.83 7.71 7.19
C GLU A 41 1.55 7.92 6.36
N GLU A 42 1.63 7.80 5.03
CA GLU A 42 0.49 7.96 4.13
C GLU A 42 -0.09 6.60 3.74
N HIS A 43 -1.00 6.12 4.58
CA HIS A 43 -1.76 4.91 4.31
C HIS A 43 -3.26 5.12 4.56
N ILE A 44 -4.07 4.48 3.73
CA ILE A 44 -5.53 4.51 3.86
C ILE A 44 -6.01 3.10 4.09
N LYS A 45 -6.75 2.91 5.18
CA LYS A 45 -7.48 1.67 5.40
C LYS A 45 -8.69 1.64 4.48
N VAL A 46 -8.70 0.69 3.55
CA VAL A 46 -9.80 0.52 2.61
C VAL A 46 -10.49 -0.82 2.80
N ASN A 47 -11.80 -0.81 2.59
CA ASN A 47 -12.60 -2.01 2.50
C ASN A 47 -12.67 -2.54 1.05
N GLN A 48 -13.09 -3.79 0.86
CA GLN A 48 -13.07 -4.44 -0.46
C GLN A 48 -13.94 -3.73 -1.50
N ARG A 49 -15.06 -3.15 -1.07
CA ARG A 49 -15.97 -2.38 -1.92
C ARG A 49 -15.34 -1.06 -2.37
N GLU A 50 -14.52 -0.46 -1.50
CA GLU A 50 -13.79 0.77 -1.80
C GLU A 50 -12.55 0.49 -2.65
N LEU A 51 -12.08 -0.76 -2.76
CA LEU A 51 -10.89 -1.02 -3.58
C LEU A 51 -11.11 -0.61 -5.05
N GLN A 52 -12.32 -0.78 -5.58
CA GLN A 52 -12.67 -0.48 -6.97
C GLN A 52 -12.37 0.96 -7.39
N GLN A 53 -12.58 1.94 -6.50
CA GLN A 53 -12.27 3.36 -6.77
C GLN A 53 -10.75 3.63 -6.79
N TYR A 54 -9.94 2.79 -6.15
CA TYR A 54 -8.48 2.92 -6.10
C TYR A 54 -7.76 2.02 -7.09
N VAL A 55 -8.42 1.07 -7.75
CA VAL A 55 -7.86 0.24 -8.83
C VAL A 55 -7.07 1.05 -9.87
N PRO A 56 -7.55 2.20 -10.39
CA PRO A 56 -6.77 2.99 -11.35
C PRO A 56 -5.50 3.63 -10.76
N LEU A 57 -5.40 3.70 -9.43
CA LEU A 57 -4.23 4.22 -8.71
C LEU A 57 -3.27 3.11 -8.29
N LEU A 58 -3.62 1.83 -8.53
CA LEU A 58 -2.76 0.70 -8.20
C LEU A 58 -1.61 0.58 -9.21
N GLY A 59 -0.39 0.55 -8.66
CA GLY A 59 0.87 0.73 -9.37
C GLY A 59 1.63 -0.51 -9.73
#